data_AF-A0AA38WZG0-F1
#
_entry.id   AF-A0AA38WZG0-F1
#
_cell.length_a   1.000
_cell.length_b   1.000
_cell.length_c   1.000
_cell.angle_alpha   90.00
_cell.angle_beta   90.00
_cell.angle_gamma   90.00
#
_symmetry.space_group_name_H-M   'P 1'
#
loop_
_entity.id
_entity.type
_entity.pdbx_description
1 polymer ?
#
loop_
_entity_poly.entity_id
_entity_poly.type
_entity_poly.pdbx_seq_one_letter_code
_entity_poly.pdbx_strand_id
1 'polypeptide(L)' 'MSMRYFFEPDRNAVTVGSVVEAQPALPPLEAHIFLKDKAAYLVLAEDGARKNEEFGSDFSGKLEQWKADRQKSGQSSL' A
#
# COMPACT_ATOMS: atom_id res chain seq x y z
N MET A 1 24.61 7.48 -7.07
CA MET A 1 24.29 6.38 -6.14
C MET A 1 23.13 5.60 -6.73
N SER A 2 23.27 4.30 -6.98
CA SER A 2 22.16 3.46 -7.43
C SER A 2 21.73 2.55 -6.28
N MET A 3 20.49 2.68 -5.81
CA MET A 3 19.89 1.70 -4.88
C MET A 3 19.62 0.41 -5.64
N ARG A 4 20.05 -0.72 -5.09
CA ARG A 4 19.64 -2.06 -5.55
C ARG A 4 18.53 -2.56 -4.64
N TYR A 5 17.41 -2.93 -5.23
CA TYR A 5 16.32 -3.59 -4.53
C TYR A 5 16.41 -5.09 -4.79
N PHE A 6 16.40 -5.87 -3.71
CA PHE A 6 16.27 -7.32 -3.78
C PHE A 6 14.79 -7.65 -3.59
N PHE A 7 14.18 -8.26 -4.61
CA PHE A 7 12.79 -8.67 -4.57
C PHE A 7 12.72 -10.11 -4.05
N GLU A 8 12.08 -10.31 -2.91
CA GLU A 8 11.80 -11.65 -2.35
C GLU A 8 10.32 -11.99 -2.61
N PRO A 9 10.01 -13.17 -3.20
CA PRO A 9 8.65 -13.53 -3.66
C PRO A 9 7.56 -13.45 -2.57
N ASP A 10 7.92 -13.69 -1.31
CA ASP A 10 6.99 -13.79 -0.18
C ASP A 10 7.02 -12.55 0.74
N ARG A 11 7.62 -11.44 0.27
CA ARG A 11 7.69 -10.19 1.04
C ARG A 11 7.08 -9.03 0.28
N ASN A 12 6.31 -8.22 1.00
CA ASN A 12 5.85 -6.93 0.50
C ASN A 12 7.06 -6.00 0.30
N ALA A 13 7.46 -5.76 -0.95
CA ALA A 13 8.46 -4.76 -1.27
C ALA A 13 7.80 -3.39 -1.37
N VAL A 14 8.12 -2.49 -0.44
CA VAL A 14 7.69 -1.08 -0.49
C VAL A 14 8.83 -0.28 -1.10
N THR A 15 8.58 0.32 -2.26
CA THR A 15 9.54 1.22 -2.91
C THR A 15 8.98 2.63 -2.86
N VAL A 16 9.77 3.57 -2.35
CA VAL A 16 9.47 5.01 -2.44
C VAL A 16 10.45 5.60 -3.44
N GLY A 17 9.97 5.97 -4.62
CA GLY A 17 10.79 6.53 -5.69
C GLY A 17 10.02 6.70 -6.99
N SER A 18 10.60 7.43 -7.94
CA SER A 18 10.08 7.56 -9.30
C SER A 18 10.65 6.45 -10.18
N VAL A 19 9.77 5.67 -10.80
CA VAL A 19 10.18 4.64 -11.77
C VAL A 19 10.30 5.30 -13.14
N VAL A 20 11.51 5.30 -13.70
CA VAL A 20 11.78 5.85 -15.05
C VAL A 20 11.55 4.79 -16.13
N GLU A 21 11.89 3.53 -15.81
CA GLU A 21 11.69 2.36 -16.69
C GLU A 21 11.54 1.10 -15.82
N ALA A 22 10.74 0.13 -16.28
CA ALA A 22 10.59 -1.18 -15.63
C ALA A 22 10.51 -2.29 -16.68
N GLN A 23 11.26 -3.39 -16.44
CA GLN A 23 11.18 -4.62 -17.23
C GLN A 23 11.08 -5.82 -16.28
N PRO A 24 9.97 -6.58 -16.30
CA PRO A 24 8.76 -6.37 -17.11
C PRO A 24 7.99 -5.09 -16.73
N ALA A 25 7.01 -4.69 -17.55
CA ALA A 25 6.17 -3.55 -17.27
C ALA A 25 5.47 -3.68 -15.90
N LEU A 26 5.32 -2.56 -15.20
CA LEU A 26 4.60 -2.54 -13.93
C LEU A 26 3.11 -2.86 -14.16
N PRO A 27 2.45 -3.49 -13.17
CA PRO A 27 1.01 -3.64 -13.20
C PRO A 27 0.32 -2.26 -13.28
N PRO A 28 -0.88 -2.19 -13.89
CA PRO A 28 -1.63 -0.95 -13.96
C PRO A 28 -1.97 -0.43 -12.56
N LEU A 29 -2.04 0.89 -12.43
CA LEU A 29 -2.48 1.53 -11.19
C LEU A 29 -3.97 1.23 -10.95
N GLU A 30 -4.29 0.60 -9.83
CA GLU A 30 -5.67 0.20 -9.53
C GLU A 30 -6.42 1.19 -8.63
N ALA A 31 -5.71 1.89 -7.74
CA ALA A 31 -6.32 2.79 -6.77
C ALA A 31 -5.34 3.85 -6.22
N HIS A 32 -5.89 5.02 -5.94
CA HIS A 32 -5.36 6.01 -5.01
C HIS A 32 -6.07 5.84 -3.66
N ILE A 33 -5.31 5.73 -2.57
CA ILE A 33 -5.84 5.57 -1.20
C ILE A 33 -5.36 6.70 -0.30
N PHE A 34 -6.03 6.91 0.84
CA PHE A 34 -5.72 7.98 1.80
C PHE A 34 -5.88 9.40 1.25
N LEU A 35 -6.88 9.59 0.38
CA LEU A 35 -7.13 10.91 -0.22
C LEU A 35 -7.63 11.96 0.78
N LYS A 36 -8.11 11.55 1.96
CA LYS A 36 -8.57 12.44 3.02
C LYS A 36 -7.44 13.33 3.55
N ASP A 37 -6.24 12.77 3.62
CA ASP A 37 -5.03 13.42 4.11
C ASP A 37 -4.14 13.92 2.96
N LYS A 38 -4.67 13.94 1.73
CA LYS A 38 -3.98 14.43 0.55
C LYS A 38 -3.62 15.91 0.70
N ALA A 39 -2.38 16.24 0.37
CA ALA A 39 -1.95 17.63 0.31
C ALA A 39 -2.81 18.42 -0.70
N ALA A 40 -3.29 19.60 -0.30
CA ALA A 40 -4.21 20.41 -1.11
C ALA A 40 -3.65 20.82 -2.48
N TYR A 41 -2.32 20.92 -2.61
CA TYR A 41 -1.65 21.26 -3.87
C TYR A 41 -1.48 20.07 -4.82
N LEU A 42 -1.71 18.84 -4.35
CA LEU A 42 -1.53 17.65 -5.18
C LEU A 42 -2.75 17.51 -6.09
N VAL A 43 -2.57 17.47 -7.41
CA VAL A 43 -3.63 17.14 -8.37
C VAL A 43 -3.46 15.68 -8.79
N LEU A 44 -4.53 14.88 -8.73
CA LEU A 44 -4.48 13.50 -9.23
C LEU A 44 -4.67 13.48 -10.75
N ALA A 45 -3.97 12.60 -11.43
CA ALA A 45 -4.18 12.35 -12.84
C ALA A 45 -5.57 11.73 -13.11
N GLU A 46 -6.07 11.89 -14.33
CA GLU A 46 -7.24 11.16 -14.83
C GLU A 46 -6.80 9.83 -15.44
N ASP A 47 -6.44 8.88 -14.58
CA ASP A 47 -5.88 7.57 -14.93
C ASP A 47 -6.92 6.43 -14.87
N GLY A 48 -8.17 6.73 -14.52
CA GLY A 48 -9.24 5.74 -14.35
C GLY A 48 -9.11 4.88 -13.08
N ALA A 49 -8.10 5.12 -12.25
CA ALA A 49 -7.92 4.39 -11.00
C ALA A 49 -8.98 4.79 -9.96
N ARG A 50 -9.34 3.85 -9.09
CA ARG A 50 -10.28 4.10 -7.99
C ARG A 50 -9.71 5.16 -7.03
N LYS A 51 -10.57 5.99 -6.44
CA LYS A 51 -10.17 7.05 -5.52
C LYS A 51 -10.83 6.79 -4.16
N ASN A 52 -10.04 6.46 -3.15
CA ASN A 52 -10.53 6.13 -1.81
C ASN A 52 -9.97 7.12 -0.77
N GLU A 53 -10.84 7.61 0.09
CA GLU A 53 -10.46 8.50 1.19
C GLU A 53 -9.61 7.82 2.25
N GLU A 54 -9.85 6.53 2.50
CA GLU A 54 -9.13 5.68 3.45
C GLU A 54 -8.93 4.28 2.84
N PHE A 55 -8.63 3.26 3.66
CA PHE A 55 -8.70 1.88 3.19
C PHE A 55 -10.11 1.53 2.69
N GLY A 56 -10.20 0.72 1.63
CA GLY A 56 -11.48 0.18 1.19
C GLY A 56 -12.15 -0.68 2.28
N SER A 57 -13.48 -0.77 2.26
CA SER A 57 -14.29 -1.50 3.25
C SER A 57 -13.78 -2.92 3.53
N ASP A 58 -13.37 -3.63 2.47
CA ASP A 58 -12.93 -5.02 2.55
C ASP A 58 -11.60 -5.17 3.29
N PHE A 59 -10.77 -4.12 3.28
CA PHE A 59 -9.49 -4.12 3.94
C PHE A 59 -9.61 -3.74 5.43
N SER A 60 -10.58 -2.89 5.79
CA SER A 60 -10.87 -2.54 7.18
C SER A 60 -11.21 -3.78 8.01
N GLY A 61 -12.03 -4.69 7.48
CA GLY A 61 -12.35 -5.96 8.16
C GLY A 61 -11.13 -6.86 8.39
N LYS A 62 -10.26 -6.98 7.37
CA LYS A 62 -9.01 -7.75 7.47
C LYS A 62 -8.04 -7.13 8.47
N LEU A 63 -7.98 -5.80 8.53
CA LEU A 63 -7.12 -5.06 9.45
C LEU A 63 -7.56 -5.27 10.91
N GLU A 64 -8.86 -5.20 11.19
CA GLU A 64 -9.40 -5.46 12.52
C GLU A 64 -9.19 -6.92 12.96
N GLN A 65 -9.37 -7.88 12.04
CA GLN A 65 -9.07 -9.28 12.32
C GLN A 65 -7.59 -9.48 12.66
N TRP A 66 -6.67 -8.90 11.88
CA TRP A 66 -5.23 -8.95 12.14
C TRP A 66 -4.85 -8.33 13.49
N LYS A 67 -5.46 -7.21 13.88
CA LYS A 67 -5.24 -6.58 15.19
C LYS A 67 -5.69 -7.51 16.32
N ALA A 68 -6.87 -8.12 16.19
CA ALA A 68 -7.41 -9.04 17.19
C ALA A 68 -6.54 -10.28 17.36
N ASP A 69 -6.02 -10.85 16.27
CA ASP A 69 -5.13 -12.02 16.31
C ASP A 69 -3.80 -11.72 17.01
N ARG A 70 -3.27 -10.50 16.86
CA ARG A 70 -2.04 -10.06 17.57
C ARG A 70 -2.26 -9.74 19.05
N GLN A 71 -3.44 -9.25 19.43
CA GLN A 71 -3.76 -9.06 20.84
C GLN A 71 -3.88 -10.39 21.59
N LYS A 72 -4.42 -11.43 20.94
CA LYS A 72 -4.50 -12.78 21.49
C LYS A 72 -3.14 -13.45 21.61
N SER A 73 -2.24 -13.26 20.64
CA SER A 73 -0.88 -13.84 20.70
C SER A 73 0.07 -13.09 21.65
N GLY A 74 -0.15 -11.79 21.89
CA GLY A 74 0.59 -11.00 22.88
C GLY A 74 0.18 -11.22 24.34
N GLN A 75 -1.00 -11.81 24.60
CA GLN A 75 -1.46 -12.14 25.96
C GLN A 75 -1.04 -13.54 26.44
N SER A 76 -0.45 -14.38 25.59
CA SER A 76 0.01 -15.73 25.96
C SER A 76 1.42 -15.76 26.58
N SER A 77 1.98 -14.60 26.94
CA SER A 77 3.35 -14.45 27.45
C SER A 77 3.43 -13.89 28.89
N LEU A 78 2.35 -13.93 29.66
CA LEU A 78 2.32 -13.57 31.08
C LEU A 78 1.89 -14.75 31.94
#